data_AF-X1E8V4-F1
#
_entry.id   AF-X1E8V4-F1
#
_cell.length_a   1.000
_cell.length_b   1.000
_cell.length_c   1.000
_cell.angle_alpha   90.00
_cell.angle_beta   90.00
_cell.angle_gamma   90.00
#
_symmetry.space_group_name_H-M   'P 1'
#
loop_
_entity.id
_entity.type
_entity.pdbx_description
1 polymer ?
#
loop_
_entity_poly.entity_id
_entity_poly.type
_entity_poly.pdbx_seq_one_letter_code
_entity_poly.pdbx_strand_id
1 'polypeptide(L)'
;MVTKTLQLVDLIDSDGKPTPGLISVRGTARGGLRIDEQAAITYAETFNCIDYVFFRRFSDGRSSQISAYVVDNSDEKFDEKTLAELHLEVWLHGATPLIYIAWPTRIDILTCARGPDFWEYEDEDCHYEPVKSFDIGALTAAAEISRELKSISALRLADGTFWDEPPNGDLADYAKTAHQLLIQAVVETDAE
;
A
#
# COMPACT_ATOMS: atom_id res chain seq x y z
N MET A 1 7.46 18.28 7.15
CA MET A 1 8.00 17.77 8.43
C MET A 1 8.16 16.28 8.22
N VAL A 2 9.32 15.68 8.49
CA VAL A 2 9.53 14.25 8.17
C VAL A 2 8.63 13.41 9.06
N THR A 3 7.84 12.54 8.44
CA THR A 3 6.77 11.79 9.09
C THR A 3 7.36 10.63 9.89
N LYS A 4 7.47 10.81 11.21
CA LYS A 4 7.98 9.79 12.15
C LYS A 4 7.33 8.42 11.95
N THR A 5 6.05 8.39 11.56
CA THR A 5 5.31 7.17 11.29
C THR A 5 5.85 6.38 10.09
N LEU A 6 6.29 7.07 9.03
CA LEU A 6 6.92 6.41 7.88
C LEU A 6 8.31 5.87 8.20
N GLN A 7 9.02 6.47 9.17
CA GLN A 7 10.31 5.97 9.64
C GLN A 7 10.18 4.64 10.39
N LEU A 8 9.08 4.46 11.12
CA LEU A 8 8.82 3.25 11.91
C LEU A 8 8.69 1.97 11.07
N VAL A 9 8.38 2.11 9.78
CA VAL A 9 8.25 1.00 8.83
C VAL A 9 9.29 1.06 7.73
N ASP A 10 10.40 1.77 7.97
CA ASP A 10 11.54 1.89 7.05
C ASP A 10 11.21 2.45 5.65
N LEU A 11 10.11 3.20 5.49
CA LEU A 11 9.80 3.90 4.25
C LEU A 11 10.68 5.15 4.08
N ILE A 12 11.00 5.79 5.20
CA ILE A 12 11.90 6.95 5.28
C ILE A 12 12.99 6.64 6.32
N ASP A 13 14.24 7.03 6.05
CA ASP A 13 15.34 6.85 6.99
C ASP A 13 15.35 7.90 8.12
N SER A 14 16.28 7.77 9.07
CA SER A 14 16.44 8.68 10.21
C SER A 14 16.77 10.13 9.80
N ASP A 15 17.37 10.32 8.62
CA ASP A 15 17.71 11.64 8.07
C ASP A 15 16.55 12.25 7.27
N GLY A 16 15.43 11.54 7.13
CA GLY A 16 14.27 11.98 6.37
C GLY A 16 14.36 11.71 4.87
N LYS A 17 15.30 10.87 4.44
CA LYS A 17 15.42 10.50 3.03
C LYS A 17 14.55 9.28 2.72
N PRO A 18 13.87 9.25 1.56
CA PRO A 18 13.16 8.07 1.10
C PRO A 18 14.09 6.86 1.01
N THR A 19 13.64 5.72 1.53
CA THR A 19 14.34 4.44 1.37
C THR A 19 14.42 4.08 -0.12
N PRO A 20 15.50 3.40 -0.58
CA PRO A 20 15.59 2.96 -1.97
C PRO A 20 14.33 2.22 -2.44
N GLY A 21 13.74 2.69 -3.54
CA GLY A 21 12.48 2.17 -4.08
C GLY A 21 11.27 3.04 -3.75
N LEU A 22 11.32 3.88 -2.71
CA LEU A 22 10.27 4.87 -2.44
C LEU A 22 10.47 6.10 -3.33
N ILE A 23 9.52 6.38 -4.21
CA ILE A 23 9.56 7.50 -5.15
C ILE A 23 8.32 8.36 -4.96
N SER A 24 8.51 9.67 -4.85
CA SER A 24 7.37 10.58 -4.72
C SER A 24 6.62 10.69 -6.05
N VAL A 25 5.29 10.61 -5.94
CA VAL A 25 4.37 10.79 -7.07
C VAL A 25 4.48 12.21 -7.60
N ARG A 26 4.58 13.21 -6.72
CA ARG A 26 4.59 14.63 -7.10
C ARG A 26 5.98 15.24 -6.95
N GLY A 27 6.35 16.15 -7.84
CA GLY A 27 7.57 16.96 -7.72
C GLY A 27 8.92 16.26 -7.98
N THR A 28 8.94 14.99 -8.38
CA THR A 28 10.20 14.27 -8.67
C THR A 28 10.64 14.43 -10.13
N ALA A 29 11.90 14.80 -10.34
CA ALA A 29 12.51 14.80 -11.68
C ALA A 29 12.60 13.36 -12.23
N ARG A 30 11.90 13.09 -13.33
CA ARG A 30 11.79 11.74 -13.93
C ARG A 30 13.06 11.25 -14.62
N GLY A 31 14.04 12.12 -14.85
CA GLY A 31 15.22 11.88 -15.70
C GLY A 31 16.18 10.77 -15.25
N GLY A 32 15.98 10.15 -14.08
CA GLY A 32 16.80 9.04 -13.58
C GLY A 32 16.03 7.73 -13.34
N LEU A 33 14.72 7.71 -13.60
CA LEU A 33 13.88 6.54 -13.35
C LEU A 33 13.83 5.61 -14.56
N ARG A 34 13.64 4.31 -14.31
CA ARG A 34 13.40 3.34 -15.39
C ARG A 34 12.03 3.61 -16.04
N ILE A 35 11.85 3.20 -17.30
CA ILE A 35 10.63 3.50 -18.07
C ILE A 35 9.38 2.92 -17.39
N ASP A 36 9.47 1.71 -16.85
CA ASP A 36 8.43 1.05 -16.05
C ASP A 36 8.05 1.88 -14.82
N GLU A 37 9.02 2.42 -14.09
CA GLU A 37 8.76 3.27 -12.92
C GLU A 37 8.15 4.62 -13.32
N GLN A 38 8.57 5.20 -14.45
CA GLN A 38 7.96 6.43 -14.95
C GLN A 38 6.49 6.22 -15.29
N ALA A 39 6.16 5.14 -16.01
CA ALA A 39 4.79 4.80 -16.35
C ALA A 39 3.93 4.55 -15.10
N ALA A 40 4.47 3.78 -14.15
CA ALA A 40 3.80 3.49 -12.88
C ALA A 40 3.53 4.76 -12.06
N ILE A 41 4.45 5.73 -12.04
CA ILE A 41 4.22 6.98 -11.31
C ILE A 41 3.22 7.87 -12.04
N THR A 42 3.31 8.00 -13.37
CA THR A 42 2.30 8.74 -14.14
C THR A 42 0.90 8.17 -13.92
N TYR A 43 0.79 6.85 -13.77
CA TYR A 43 -0.46 6.23 -13.40
C TYR A 43 -0.87 6.54 -11.95
N ALA A 44 0.07 6.47 -11.00
CA ALA A 44 -0.20 6.84 -9.60
C ALA A 44 -0.64 8.32 -9.44
N GLU A 45 -0.24 9.21 -10.35
CA GLU A 45 -0.69 10.62 -10.36
C GLU A 45 -2.20 10.78 -10.60
N THR A 46 -2.90 9.77 -11.14
CA THR A 46 -4.35 9.84 -11.32
C THR A 46 -5.11 9.74 -10.01
N PHE A 47 -4.50 9.14 -8.99
CA PHE A 47 -5.08 9.04 -7.65
C PHE A 47 -4.69 10.27 -6.81
N ASN A 48 -5.68 11.00 -6.31
CA ASN A 48 -5.42 12.28 -5.64
C ASN A 48 -4.64 12.16 -4.32
N CYS A 49 -4.74 11.02 -3.65
CA CYS A 49 -4.24 10.86 -2.28
C CYS A 49 -2.81 10.29 -2.22
N ILE A 50 -2.30 9.69 -3.29
CA ILE A 50 -1.01 8.97 -3.25
C ILE A 50 0.15 9.95 -3.28
N ASP A 51 0.99 9.91 -2.25
CA ASP A 51 2.19 10.75 -2.14
C ASP A 51 3.44 10.02 -2.68
N TYR A 52 3.49 8.69 -2.52
CA TYR A 52 4.62 7.88 -2.96
C TYR A 52 4.21 6.51 -3.53
N VAL A 53 5.08 5.99 -4.41
CA VAL A 53 5.05 4.61 -4.88
C VAL A 53 6.30 3.91 -4.35
N PHE A 54 6.13 2.75 -3.71
CA PHE A 54 7.22 1.90 -3.29
C PHE A 54 7.45 0.77 -4.29
N PHE A 55 8.62 0.78 -4.92
CA PHE A 55 9.03 -0.21 -5.90
C PHE A 55 9.93 -1.27 -5.29
N ARG A 56 9.59 -2.53 -5.52
CA ARG A 56 10.55 -3.64 -5.46
C ARG A 56 11.33 -3.68 -6.77
N ARG A 57 12.65 -3.55 -6.67
CA ARG A 57 13.56 -3.56 -7.81
C ARG A 57 14.31 -4.88 -7.87
N PHE A 58 14.54 -5.36 -9.09
CA PHE A 58 15.28 -6.57 -9.33
C PHE A 58 16.61 -6.25 -10.04
N SER A 59 17.67 -6.96 -9.64
CA SER A 59 19.00 -6.88 -10.23
C SER A 59 19.17 -7.78 -11.45
N ASP A 60 18.22 -8.68 -11.71
CA ASP A 60 18.23 -9.66 -12.80
C ASP A 60 17.65 -9.13 -14.13
N GLY A 61 17.38 -7.83 -14.20
CA GLY A 61 16.85 -7.17 -15.40
C GLY A 61 15.33 -7.19 -15.52
N ARG A 62 14.59 -7.77 -14.56
CA ARG A 62 13.13 -7.61 -14.51
C ARG A 62 12.73 -6.16 -14.25
N SER A 63 11.54 -5.81 -14.74
CA SER A 63 10.87 -4.55 -14.41
C SER A 63 10.63 -4.46 -12.91
N SER A 64 10.72 -3.24 -12.40
CA SER A 64 10.38 -2.90 -11.03
C SER A 64 8.88 -3.14 -10.83
N GLN A 65 8.51 -3.66 -9.66
CA GLN A 65 7.11 -3.94 -9.32
C GLN A 65 6.65 -2.99 -8.23
N ILE A 66 5.45 -2.44 -8.40
CA ILE A 66 4.79 -1.69 -7.33
C ILE A 66 4.50 -2.68 -6.20
N SER A 67 5.06 -2.43 -5.03
CA SER A 67 4.83 -3.26 -3.83
C SER A 67 3.89 -2.58 -2.86
N ALA A 68 3.84 -1.25 -2.85
CA ALA A 68 2.87 -0.49 -2.09
C ALA A 68 2.67 0.91 -2.68
N TYR A 69 1.47 1.45 -2.47
CA TYR A 69 1.26 2.90 -2.45
C TYR A 69 1.36 3.42 -1.03
N VAL A 70 1.78 4.69 -0.89
CA VAL A 70 1.94 5.34 0.42
C VAL A 70 1.24 6.70 0.39
N VAL A 71 0.38 6.90 1.37
CA VAL A 71 -0.27 8.17 1.68
C VAL A 71 0.34 8.71 2.97
N ASP A 72 0.97 9.88 2.88
CA ASP A 72 1.43 10.61 4.05
C ASP A 72 0.29 11.50 4.55
N ASN A 73 -0.52 10.99 5.47
CA ASN A 73 -1.64 11.68 6.09
C ASN A 73 -1.28 12.22 7.49
N SER A 74 -0.01 12.58 7.71
CA SER A 74 0.48 13.03 9.01
C SER A 74 0.04 14.44 9.41
N ASP A 75 -0.53 15.18 8.48
CA ASP A 75 -1.22 16.45 8.68
C ASP A 75 -2.75 16.30 8.68
N GLU A 76 -3.27 15.06 8.63
CA GLU A 76 -4.69 14.74 8.58
C GLU A 76 -5.43 15.45 7.43
N LYS A 77 -4.75 15.63 6.28
CA LYS A 77 -5.33 16.26 5.08
C LYS A 77 -6.49 15.47 4.46
N PHE A 78 -6.57 14.17 4.74
CA PHE A 78 -7.63 13.28 4.26
C PHE A 78 -8.37 12.63 5.44
N ASP A 79 -9.70 12.57 5.35
CA ASP A 79 -10.53 11.81 6.27
C ASP A 79 -10.63 10.33 5.86
N GLU A 80 -11.15 9.50 6.76
CA GLU A 80 -11.30 8.06 6.54
C GLU A 80 -12.20 7.75 5.34
N LYS A 81 -13.24 8.55 5.09
CA LYS A 81 -14.11 8.38 3.92
C LYS A 81 -13.35 8.55 2.61
N THR A 82 -12.55 9.62 2.48
CA THR A 82 -11.72 9.85 1.29
C THR A 82 -10.72 8.71 1.08
N LEU A 83 -10.20 8.14 2.15
CA LEU A 83 -9.26 7.03 2.08
C LEU A 83 -9.93 5.68 1.75
N ALA A 84 -11.19 5.48 2.15
CA ALA A 84 -11.98 4.32 1.74
C ALA A 84 -12.31 4.37 0.24
N GLU A 85 -12.68 5.54 -0.28
CA GLU A 85 -12.91 5.76 -1.71
C GLU A 85 -11.63 5.50 -2.53
N LEU A 86 -10.47 5.98 -2.04
CA LEU A 86 -9.16 5.66 -2.62
C LEU A 86 -8.90 4.15 -2.64
N HIS A 87 -9.20 3.46 -1.53
CA HIS A 87 -8.97 2.01 -1.42
C HIS A 87 -9.78 1.25 -2.47
N LEU A 88 -11.06 1.60 -2.64
CA LEU A 88 -11.91 1.02 -3.66
C LEU A 88 -11.36 1.29 -5.07
N GLU A 89 -10.99 2.53 -5.38
CA GLU A 89 -10.44 2.91 -6.68
C GLU A 89 -9.19 2.07 -7.00
N VAL A 90 -8.23 2.02 -6.08
CA VAL A 90 -6.98 1.27 -6.24
C VAL A 90 -7.24 -0.24 -6.36
N TRP A 91 -8.20 -0.78 -5.60
CA TRP A 91 -8.59 -2.19 -5.66
C TRP A 91 -9.20 -2.56 -7.02
N LEU A 92 -10.14 -1.75 -7.52
CA LEU A 92 -10.76 -1.94 -8.83
C LEU A 92 -9.73 -1.95 -9.97
N HIS A 93 -8.71 -1.10 -9.85
CA HIS A 93 -7.63 -1.02 -10.81
C HIS A 93 -6.56 -2.11 -10.66
N GLY A 94 -6.53 -2.84 -9.54
CA GLY A 94 -5.51 -3.86 -9.26
C GLY A 94 -4.07 -3.30 -9.30
N ALA A 95 -3.89 -2.03 -8.94
CA ALA A 95 -2.67 -1.28 -9.23
C ALA A 95 -1.47 -1.64 -8.32
N THR A 96 -1.77 -1.99 -7.06
CA THR A 96 -0.79 -2.34 -6.03
C THR A 96 -1.41 -3.38 -5.10
N PRO A 97 -0.64 -4.25 -4.43
CA PRO A 97 -1.21 -5.16 -3.43
C PRO A 97 -1.52 -4.48 -2.09
N LEU A 98 -0.86 -3.37 -1.75
CA LEU A 98 -0.98 -2.71 -0.44
C LEU A 98 -1.03 -1.18 -0.57
N ILE A 99 -1.68 -0.55 0.41
CA ILE A 99 -1.65 0.90 0.63
C ILE A 99 -1.28 1.16 2.09
N TYR A 100 -0.20 1.91 2.32
CA TYR A 100 0.21 2.38 3.64
C TYR A 100 -0.33 3.78 3.88
N ILE A 101 -1.06 3.97 4.97
CA ILE A 101 -1.56 5.27 5.41
C ILE A 101 -0.83 5.67 6.68
N ALA A 102 0.00 6.71 6.60
CA ALA A 102 0.69 7.25 7.76
C ALA A 102 -0.14 8.36 8.39
N TRP A 103 -0.76 8.09 9.54
CA TRP A 103 -1.41 9.08 10.38
C TRP A 103 -0.42 9.71 11.37
N PRO A 104 -0.81 10.78 12.10
CA PRO A 104 0.05 11.39 13.11
C PRO A 104 0.50 10.42 14.21
N THR A 105 -0.37 9.49 14.60
CA THR A 105 -0.15 8.58 15.74
C THR A 105 -0.26 7.10 15.41
N ARG A 106 -0.61 6.73 14.17
CA ARG A 106 -0.76 5.32 13.78
C ARG A 106 -0.37 5.08 12.33
N ILE A 107 -0.06 3.84 11.99
CA ILE A 107 0.05 3.42 10.60
C ILE A 107 -0.99 2.37 10.28
N ASP A 108 -1.74 2.62 9.21
CA ASP A 108 -2.79 1.73 8.75
C ASP A 108 -2.37 1.10 7.42
N ILE A 109 -2.71 -0.18 7.24
CA ILE A 109 -2.46 -0.95 6.02
C ILE A 109 -3.78 -1.39 5.44
N LEU A 110 -4.04 -0.94 4.23
CA LEU A 110 -5.13 -1.43 3.38
C LEU A 110 -4.55 -2.45 2.41
N THR A 111 -5.32 -3.49 2.11
CA THR A 111 -4.92 -4.50 1.13
C THR A 111 -5.80 -4.44 -0.10
N CYS A 112 -5.17 -4.54 -1.26
CA CYS A 112 -5.82 -4.71 -2.55
C CYS A 112 -5.61 -6.12 -3.13
N ALA A 113 -4.93 -6.99 -2.38
CA ALA A 113 -4.55 -8.34 -2.80
C ALA A 113 -5.53 -9.44 -2.35
N ARG A 114 -6.75 -9.07 -1.92
CA ARG A 114 -7.82 -10.00 -1.51
C ARG A 114 -9.20 -9.48 -1.92
N GLY A 115 -10.25 -10.17 -1.46
CA GLY A 115 -11.65 -9.77 -1.66
C GLY A 115 -11.99 -8.40 -1.08
N PRO A 116 -13.08 -7.77 -1.56
CA PRO A 116 -13.47 -6.42 -1.14
C PRO A 116 -14.29 -6.47 0.16
N ASP A 117 -13.65 -6.86 1.26
CA ASP A 117 -14.32 -6.93 2.57
C ASP A 117 -14.66 -5.56 3.18
N PHE A 118 -14.19 -4.49 2.54
CA PHE A 118 -14.44 -3.10 2.88
C PHE A 118 -15.55 -2.46 2.02
N TRP A 119 -16.16 -3.20 1.08
CA TRP A 119 -17.20 -2.68 0.18
C TRP A 119 -18.53 -3.40 0.40
N GLU A 120 -19.58 -2.62 0.66
CA GLU A 120 -20.95 -3.12 0.77
C GLU A 120 -21.69 -2.96 -0.57
N TYR A 121 -22.03 -4.08 -1.19
CA TYR A 121 -22.71 -4.10 -2.49
C TYR A 121 -24.13 -3.50 -2.46
N GLU A 122 -24.84 -3.61 -1.34
CA GLU A 122 -26.25 -3.19 -1.26
C GLU A 122 -26.40 -1.66 -1.23
N ASP A 123 -25.50 -0.99 -0.51
CA ASP A 123 -25.55 0.47 -0.30
C ASP A 123 -24.54 1.24 -1.19
N GLU A 124 -23.79 0.52 -2.04
CA GLU A 124 -22.68 1.06 -2.85
C GLU A 124 -21.68 1.89 -2.03
N ASP A 125 -21.51 1.55 -0.76
CA ASP A 125 -20.70 2.30 0.20
C ASP A 125 -19.41 1.54 0.54
N CYS A 126 -18.33 2.30 0.73
CA CYS A 126 -17.02 1.76 1.12
C CYS A 126 -16.66 2.22 2.53
N HIS A 127 -16.20 1.29 3.35
CA HIS A 127 -15.81 1.56 4.72
C HIS A 127 -14.29 1.60 4.86
N TYR A 128 -13.81 2.50 5.72
CA TYR A 128 -12.40 2.55 6.05
C TYR A 128 -12.07 1.45 7.05
N GLU A 129 -11.69 0.28 6.54
CA GLU A 129 -11.38 -0.89 7.34
C GLU A 129 -9.95 -1.38 7.07
N PRO A 130 -8.94 -0.80 7.74
CA PRO A 130 -7.58 -1.26 7.59
C PRO A 130 -7.43 -2.66 8.16
N VAL A 131 -6.81 -3.54 7.38
CA VAL A 131 -6.52 -4.92 7.82
C VAL A 131 -5.61 -4.91 9.03
N LYS A 132 -4.70 -3.93 9.06
CA LYS A 132 -3.80 -3.73 10.18
C LYS A 132 -3.72 -2.25 10.51
N SER A 133 -3.88 -1.95 11.80
CA SER A 133 -3.68 -0.63 12.36
C SER A 133 -2.72 -0.73 13.53
N PHE A 134 -1.66 0.07 13.51
CA PHE A 134 -0.64 0.09 14.56
C PHE A 134 -0.60 1.47 15.19
N ASP A 135 -1.25 1.60 16.34
CA ASP A 135 -1.20 2.81 17.16
C ASP A 135 0.13 2.89 17.91
N ILE A 136 0.92 3.91 17.57
CA ILE A 136 2.27 4.14 18.10
C ILE A 136 2.20 4.51 19.60
N GLY A 137 1.11 5.14 20.05
CA GLY A 137 0.90 5.54 21.43
C GLY A 137 0.34 4.43 22.32
N ALA A 138 -0.41 3.48 21.75
CA ALA A 138 -1.03 2.39 22.50
C ALA A 138 -0.10 1.18 22.74
N LEU A 139 0.96 1.04 21.95
CA LEU A 139 1.92 -0.05 22.12
C LEU A 139 2.79 0.18 23.37
N THR A 140 2.62 -0.67 24.38
CA THR A 140 3.18 -0.45 25.73
C THR A 140 4.60 -1.01 25.93
N ALA A 141 5.06 -1.93 25.07
CA ALA A 141 6.38 -2.56 25.17
C ALA A 141 7.22 -2.32 23.91
N ALA A 142 8.38 -1.66 24.06
CA ALA A 142 9.30 -1.33 22.95
C ALA A 142 9.75 -2.55 22.11
N ALA A 143 9.82 -3.73 22.72
CA ALA A 143 10.15 -4.97 22.03
C ALA A 143 9.01 -5.49 21.14
N GLU A 144 7.75 -5.29 21.55
CA GLU A 144 6.58 -5.73 20.80
C GLU A 144 6.32 -4.80 19.60
N ILE A 145 6.46 -3.48 19.83
CA ILE A 145 6.52 -2.43 18.79
C ILE A 145 7.49 -2.84 17.69
N SER A 146 8.71 -3.20 18.10
CA SER A 146 9.79 -3.52 17.16
C SER A 146 9.52 -4.79 16.36
N ARG A 147 8.75 -5.75 16.91
CA ARG A 147 8.45 -7.01 16.20
C ARG A 147 7.33 -6.80 15.18
N GLU A 148 6.26 -6.15 15.60
CA GLU A 148 5.06 -5.93 14.76
C GLU A 148 5.36 -4.99 13.61
N LEU A 149 5.98 -3.84 13.88
CA LEU A 149 6.33 -2.88 12.83
C LEU A 149 7.39 -3.45 11.87
N LYS A 150 8.31 -4.28 12.38
CA LYS A 150 9.29 -4.97 11.52
C LYS A 150 8.64 -6.00 10.60
N SER A 151 7.48 -6.59 10.97
CA SER A 151 6.76 -7.50 10.07
C SER A 151 6.18 -6.78 8.85
N ILE A 152 5.92 -5.48 8.96
CA ILE A 152 5.36 -4.64 7.89
C ILE A 152 6.37 -3.66 7.28
N SER A 153 7.65 -3.83 7.57
CA SER A 153 8.73 -2.96 7.09
C SER A 153 8.85 -2.95 5.56
N ALA A 154 9.12 -1.79 4.99
CA ALA A 154 9.43 -1.62 3.57
C ALA A 154 10.68 -2.39 3.12
N LEU A 155 11.62 -2.68 4.03
CA LEU A 155 12.78 -3.50 3.72
C LEU A 155 12.37 -4.94 3.34
N ARG A 156 11.32 -5.46 3.99
CA ARG A 156 10.76 -6.77 3.66
C ARG A 156 9.93 -6.77 2.38
N LEU A 157 9.31 -5.63 2.05
CA LEU A 157 8.69 -5.46 0.73
C LEU A 157 9.78 -5.46 -0.37
N ALA A 158 10.93 -4.82 -0.11
CA ALA A 158 12.03 -4.75 -1.06
C ALA A 158 12.68 -6.12 -1.34
N ASP A 159 12.93 -6.93 -0.31
CA ASP A 159 13.50 -8.27 -0.49
C ASP A 159 12.45 -9.34 -0.87
N GLY A 160 11.18 -9.08 -0.59
CA GLY A 160 10.03 -9.95 -0.89
C GLY A 160 9.65 -10.90 0.25
N THR A 161 10.36 -10.87 1.38
CA THR A 161 10.07 -11.71 2.57
C THR A 161 8.83 -11.27 3.32
N PHE A 162 8.24 -10.12 2.97
CA PHE A 162 7.01 -9.62 3.60
C PHE A 162 5.90 -10.68 3.59
N TRP A 163 5.72 -11.39 2.48
CA TRP A 163 4.64 -12.37 2.31
C TRP A 163 4.92 -13.71 3.00
N ASP A 164 6.17 -13.96 3.40
CA ASP A 164 6.57 -15.19 4.10
C ASP A 164 6.34 -15.09 5.62
N GLU A 165 6.11 -13.88 6.13
CA GLU A 165 5.88 -13.64 7.55
C GLU A 165 4.47 -14.13 7.94
N PRO A 166 4.33 -15.08 8.88
CA PRO A 166 3.03 -15.59 9.30
C PRO A 166 2.00 -14.51 9.69
N PRO A 167 2.39 -13.40 10.35
CA PRO A 167 1.45 -12.31 10.63
C PRO A 167 0.82 -11.68 9.38
N ASN A 168 1.43 -11.80 8.19
CA ASN A 168 0.97 -11.17 6.94
C ASN A 168 0.17 -12.12 6.05
N GLY A 169 -0.07 -13.37 6.48
CA GLY A 169 -0.71 -14.39 5.63
C GLY A 169 -2.16 -14.09 5.24
N ASP A 170 -2.86 -13.24 5.99
CA ASP A 170 -4.24 -12.80 5.76
C ASP A 170 -4.35 -11.54 4.88
N LEU A 171 -3.21 -10.91 4.54
CA LEU A 171 -3.18 -9.72 3.69
C LEU A 171 -3.39 -10.05 2.21
N ALA A 172 -3.29 -11.31 1.79
CA ALA A 172 -3.47 -11.69 0.39
C ALA A 172 -4.34 -12.93 0.24
N ASP A 173 -5.34 -12.83 -0.63
CA ASP A 173 -6.13 -13.92 -1.17
C ASP A 173 -6.29 -13.66 -2.67
N TYR A 174 -5.26 -14.05 -3.44
CA TYR A 174 -5.16 -13.70 -4.86
C TYR A 174 -6.37 -14.14 -5.68
N ALA A 175 -7.02 -15.25 -5.30
CA ALA A 175 -8.22 -15.77 -5.95
C ALA A 175 -9.42 -14.83 -5.84
N LYS A 176 -9.41 -13.90 -4.87
CA LYS A 176 -10.49 -12.94 -4.62
C LYS A 176 -10.13 -11.50 -5.01
N THR A 177 -9.03 -11.29 -5.71
CA THR A 177 -8.68 -9.94 -6.22
C THR A 177 -9.68 -9.48 -7.28
N ALA A 178 -9.87 -8.16 -7.43
CA ALA A 178 -10.82 -7.56 -8.38
C ALA A 178 -10.69 -8.17 -9.80
N HIS A 179 -9.45 -8.30 -10.28
CA HIS A 179 -9.18 -8.87 -11.59
C HIS A 179 -9.59 -10.35 -11.71
N GLN A 180 -9.34 -11.17 -10.68
CA GLN A 180 -9.77 -12.58 -10.69
C GLN A 180 -11.29 -12.71 -10.59
N LEU A 181 -11.94 -11.87 -9.79
CA LEU A 181 -13.41 -11.84 -9.71
C LEU A 181 -14.03 -11.45 -11.05
N LEU A 182 -13.43 -10.49 -11.77
CA LEU A 182 -13.88 -10.13 -13.12
C LEU A 182 -13.74 -11.29 -14.11
N ILE A 183 -12.59 -11.98 -14.11
CA ILE A 183 -12.39 -13.16 -14.96
C ILE A 183 -13.44 -14.23 -14.64
N GLN A 184 -13.66 -14.50 -13.35
CA GLN A 184 -14.62 -15.50 -12.90
C GLN A 184 -16.05 -15.16 -13.36
N ALA A 185 -16.48 -13.91 -13.20
CA ALA A 185 -17.81 -13.46 -13.62
C ALA A 185 -18.03 -13.61 -15.14
N VAL A 186 -17.00 -13.34 -15.95
CA VAL A 186 -17.06 -13.54 -17.42
C VAL A 186 -17.20 -15.02 -17.76
N VAL A 187 -16.41 -15.89 -17.11
CA VAL A 187 -16.46 -17.35 -17.34
C VAL A 187 -17.82 -17.92 -16.94
N GLU A 188 -18.39 -17.46 -15.82
CA GLU A 188 -19.71 -17.88 -15.35
C GLU A 188 -20.83 -17.44 -16.31
N THR A 189 -20.77 -16.20 -16.82
CA THR A 189 -21.75 -15.69 -17.79
C THR A 189 -21.69 -16.43 -19.13
N ASP A 190 -20.49 -16.82 -19.60
CA ASP A 190 -20.33 -17.58 -20.85
C ASP A 190 -20.81 -19.04 -20.75
N ALA A 191 -20.99 -19.56 -19.52
CA ALA A 191 -21.45 -20.93 -19.27
C ALA A 191 -22.99 -21.06 -19.18
N GLU A 192 -23.72 -19.94 -19.11
CA GLU A 192 -25.19 -19.86 -19.13
C GLU A 192 -25.77 -19.76 -20.54
#